data_AF-A0A947F7S5-F1
#
_entry.id   AF-A0A947F7S5-F1
#
_cell.length_a   1.000
_cell.length_b   1.000
_cell.length_c   1.000
_cell.angle_alpha   90.00
_cell.angle_beta   90.00
_cell.angle_gamma   90.00
#
_symmetry.space_group_name_H-M   'P 1'
#
loop_
_entity.id
_entity.type
_entity.pdbx_description
1 polymer ?
#
loop_
_entity_poly.entity_id
_entity_poly.type
_entity_poly.pdbx_seq_one_letter_code
_entity_poly.pdbx_strand_id
1 'polypeptide(L)'
;IEASFCSGLQQTYSITGSKGAIDLPQDAFIPWEKDAVIYYRADGQETPEHIVVPGADQYRLMVEHFGDRVIDGVKPLVSIDDSIKNMAVLDALGEAARTGCNIMVGGESRE
;
A
#
# COMPACT_ATOMS: atom_id res chain seq x y z
N ILE A 1 10.51 3.27 3.74
CA ILE A 1 9.51 2.37 4.37
C ILE A 1 9.90 2.26 5.83
N GLU A 2 8.98 2.54 6.74
CA GLU A 2 9.19 2.45 8.18
C GLU A 2 8.19 1.45 8.75
N ALA A 3 8.66 0.59 9.65
CA ALA A 3 7.83 -0.35 10.40
C ALA A 3 8.48 -0.57 11.78
N SER A 4 7.65 -0.71 12.82
CA SER A 4 8.12 -0.91 14.18
C SER A 4 7.16 -1.76 14.98
N PHE A 5 7.71 -2.60 15.86
CA PHE A 5 6.97 -3.36 16.87
C PHE A 5 6.99 -2.70 18.26
N CYS A 6 7.73 -1.60 18.42
CA CYS A 6 7.93 -0.92 19.71
C CYS A 6 7.36 0.51 19.72
N SER A 7 6.75 0.96 18.62
CA SER A 7 6.01 2.23 18.55
C SER A 7 4.52 2.01 18.79
N GLY A 8 3.78 3.10 19.03
CA GLY A 8 2.32 3.07 18.89
C GLY A 8 1.89 2.75 17.46
N LEU A 9 0.59 2.49 17.26
CA LEU A 9 0.01 2.22 15.95
C LEU A 9 0.29 3.40 15.00
N GLN A 10 0.91 3.10 13.86
CA GLN A 10 1.20 4.04 12.79
C GLN A 10 0.84 3.38 11.47
N GLN A 11 -0.01 4.04 10.68
CA GLN A 11 -0.50 3.54 9.39
C GLN A 11 -0.64 4.71 8.42
N THR A 12 0.49 5.26 7.99
CA THR A 12 0.50 6.46 7.14
C THR A 12 1.11 6.16 5.79
N TYR A 13 0.68 6.89 4.78
CA TYR A 13 1.28 6.85 3.46
C TYR A 13 1.28 8.25 2.86
N SER A 14 2.41 8.63 2.26
CA SER A 14 2.56 9.90 1.56
C SER A 14 3.16 9.67 0.19
N ILE A 15 2.58 10.31 -0.81
CA ILE A 15 3.07 10.32 -2.19
C ILE A 15 3.46 11.75 -2.50
N THR A 16 4.74 12.00 -2.77
CA THR A 16 5.22 13.31 -3.23
C THR A 16 5.56 13.24 -4.71
N GLY A 17 4.98 14.16 -5.48
CA GLY A 17 5.26 14.32 -6.91
C GLY A 17 5.59 15.76 -7.26
N SER A 18 5.90 16.01 -8.53
CA SER A 18 6.27 17.35 -9.02
C SER A 18 5.13 18.37 -9.02
N LYS A 19 3.89 17.94 -8.77
CA LYS A 19 2.69 18.81 -8.78
C LYS A 19 2.04 18.95 -7.41
N GLY A 20 2.63 18.35 -6.38
CA GLY A 20 2.03 18.32 -5.05
C GLY A 20 2.30 17.01 -4.31
N ALA A 21 1.61 16.87 -3.17
CA ALA A 21 1.68 15.72 -2.30
C ALA A 21 0.27 15.18 -2.00
N ILE A 22 0.19 13.87 -1.79
CA ILE A 22 -0.99 13.18 -1.29
C ILE A 22 -0.60 12.57 0.05
N ASP A 23 -1.32 12.92 1.11
CA ASP A 23 -1.11 12.40 2.46
C ASP A 23 -2.34 11.59 2.89
N LEU A 24 -2.11 10.38 3.40
CA LEU A 24 -3.14 9.51 3.96
C LEU A 24 -2.89 9.31 5.47
N PRO A 25 -3.85 9.68 6.33
CA PRO A 25 -3.76 9.55 7.79
C PRO A 25 -3.91 8.08 8.25
N GLN A 26 -3.74 7.86 9.56
CA GLN A 26 -3.77 6.53 10.21
C GLN A 26 -5.01 5.68 9.93
N ASP A 27 -6.16 6.31 9.67
CA ASP A 27 -7.44 5.64 9.43
C ASP A 27 -7.69 5.31 7.95
N ALA A 28 -6.79 5.68 7.04
CA ALA A 28 -6.96 5.44 5.62
C ALA A 28 -6.69 4.00 5.16
N PHE A 29 -5.90 3.22 5.94
CA PHE A 29 -5.55 1.84 5.58
C PHE A 29 -6.61 0.80 5.93
N ILE A 30 -7.26 0.98 7.08
CA ILE A 30 -8.36 0.12 7.53
C ILE A 30 -9.47 1.06 8.04
N PRO A 31 -10.17 1.75 7.14
CA PRO A 31 -11.24 2.67 7.53
C PRO A 31 -12.48 1.93 8.06
N TRP A 32 -12.56 0.60 7.86
CA TRP A 32 -13.77 -0.20 8.08
C TRP A 32 -14.93 0.40 7.29
N GLU A 33 -16.08 0.60 7.93
CA GLU A 33 -17.24 1.25 7.32
C GLU A 33 -17.20 2.79 7.38
N LYS A 34 -16.10 3.38 7.88
CA LYS A 34 -15.97 4.84 7.93
C LYS A 34 -15.45 5.39 6.61
N ASP A 35 -15.76 6.64 6.33
CA ASP A 35 -15.17 7.35 5.20
C ASP A 35 -13.66 7.50 5.38
N ALA A 36 -12.92 7.24 4.31
CA ALA A 36 -11.49 7.54 4.25
C ALA A 36 -11.29 8.95 3.67
N VAL A 37 -10.41 9.74 4.30
CA VAL A 37 -10.07 11.09 3.84
C VAL A 37 -8.64 11.09 3.29
N ILE A 38 -8.51 11.53 2.04
CA ILE A 38 -7.23 11.73 1.37
C ILE A 38 -6.97 13.24 1.33
N TYR A 39 -5.79 13.66 1.81
CA TYR A 39 -5.36 15.05 1.78
C TYR A 39 -4.49 15.28 0.55
N TYR A 40 -4.96 16.08 -0.40
CA TYR A 40 -4.19 16.47 -1.57
C TYR A 40 -3.72 17.92 -1.45
N ARG A 41 -2.41 18.13 -1.49
CA ARG A 41 -1.81 19.47 -1.47
C ARG A 41 -1.13 19.72 -2.82
N ALA A 42 -1.72 20.59 -3.63
CA ALA A 42 -1.12 21.01 -4.89
C ALA A 42 0.14 21.89 -4.67
N ASP A 43 1.00 21.96 -5.69
CA ASP A 43 2.17 22.83 -5.66
C ASP A 43 1.77 24.31 -5.42
N GLY A 44 2.51 24.98 -4.54
CA GLY A 44 2.23 26.36 -4.13
C GLY A 44 0.98 26.56 -3.26
N GLN A 45 0.30 25.50 -2.82
CA GLN A 45 -0.81 25.57 -1.86
C GLN A 45 -0.38 25.19 -0.45
N GLU A 46 -0.72 26.00 0.55
CA GLU A 46 -0.45 25.69 1.95
C GLU A 46 -1.50 24.75 2.56
N THR A 47 -2.76 24.88 2.15
CA THR A 47 -3.88 24.09 2.68
C THR A 47 -4.24 22.93 1.76
N PRO A 48 -4.35 21.69 2.26
CA PRO A 48 -4.78 20.56 1.45
C PRO A 48 -6.27 20.60 1.14
N GLU A 49 -6.63 20.12 -0.05
CA GLU A 49 -7.99 19.72 -0.40
C GLU A 49 -8.27 18.32 0.13
N HIS A 50 -9.54 18.05 0.48
CA HIS A 50 -9.95 16.76 1.02
C HIS A 50 -10.75 15.98 -0.03
N ILE A 51 -10.30 14.76 -0.33
CA ILE A 51 -11.04 13.81 -1.16
C ILE A 51 -11.60 12.74 -0.22
N VAL A 52 -12.93 12.61 -0.20
CA VAL A 52 -13.63 11.65 0.65
C VAL A 52 -13.98 10.41 -0.17
N VAL A 53 -13.50 9.26 0.28
CA VAL A 53 -13.89 7.95 -0.25
C VAL A 53 -14.90 7.34 0.73
N PRO A 54 -16.14 7.06 0.29
CA PRO A 54 -17.15 6.47 1.15
C PRO A 54 -16.68 5.17 1.78
N GLY A 55 -17.01 4.97 3.06
CA GLY A 55 -16.67 3.76 3.77
C GLY A 55 -17.26 2.49 3.14
N ALA A 56 -16.49 1.40 3.19
CA ALA A 56 -16.91 0.11 2.70
C ALA A 56 -16.26 -1.03 3.50
N ASP A 57 -17.01 -2.09 3.76
CA ASP A 57 -16.44 -3.30 4.36
C ASP A 57 -15.51 -4.01 3.35
N GLN A 58 -14.23 -3.64 3.40
CA GLN A 58 -13.20 -4.17 2.53
C GLN A 58 -13.03 -5.69 2.66
N TYR A 59 -13.30 -6.27 3.84
CA TYR A 59 -13.16 -7.71 4.04
C TYR A 59 -14.28 -8.46 3.33
N ARG A 60 -15.51 -7.95 3.43
CA ARG A 60 -16.62 -8.46 2.63
C ARG A 60 -16.35 -8.34 1.14
N LEU A 61 -15.89 -7.17 0.68
CA LEU A 61 -15.57 -6.95 -0.74
C LEU A 61 -14.48 -7.90 -1.26
N MET A 62 -13.47 -8.22 -0.45
CA MET A 62 -12.44 -9.21 -0.83
C MET A 62 -13.03 -10.63 -1.02
N VAL A 63 -13.97 -11.03 -0.16
CA VAL A 63 -14.64 -12.35 -0.27
C VAL A 63 -15.61 -12.38 -1.45
N GLU A 64 -16.37 -11.30 -1.67
CA GLU A 64 -17.25 -11.14 -2.83
C GLU A 64 -16.45 -11.22 -4.14
N HIS A 65 -15.32 -10.51 -4.24
CA HIS A 65 -14.42 -10.55 -5.41
C HIS A 65 -13.84 -11.96 -5.67
N PHE A 66 -13.57 -12.72 -4.60
CA PHE A 66 -13.19 -14.13 -4.75
C PHE A 66 -14.34 -14.98 -5.32
N GLY A 67 -15.58 -14.72 -4.89
CA GLY A 67 -16.77 -15.33 -5.48
C GLY A 67 -16.88 -15.06 -6.98
N ASP A 68 -16.76 -13.80 -7.39
CA ASP A 68 -16.80 -13.38 -8.79
C ASP A 68 -15.69 -14.05 -9.62
N ARG A 69 -14.50 -14.24 -9.03
CA ARG A 69 -13.40 -14.96 -9.69
C ARG A 69 -13.73 -16.42 -9.96
N VAL A 70 -14.40 -17.08 -9.02
CA VAL A 70 -14.73 -18.52 -9.08
C VAL A 70 -15.93 -18.78 -10.00
N ILE A 71 -16.95 -17.92 -9.92
CA ILE A 71 -18.21 -18.09 -10.66
C ILE A 71 -18.06 -17.57 -12.09
N ASP A 72 -17.60 -16.33 -12.24
CA ASP A 72 -17.63 -15.59 -13.51
C ASP A 72 -16.25 -15.47 -14.17
N GLY A 73 -15.20 -15.92 -13.50
CA GLY A 73 -13.84 -15.89 -14.05
C GLY A 73 -13.21 -14.49 -14.08
N VAL A 74 -13.76 -13.51 -13.34
CA VAL A 74 -13.25 -12.13 -13.25
C VAL A 74 -11.77 -12.12 -12.88
N LYS A 75 -10.92 -11.33 -13.53
CA LYS A 75 -9.48 -11.31 -13.17
C LYS A 75 -9.27 -10.88 -11.71
N PRO A 76 -8.36 -11.52 -10.96
CA PRO A 76 -8.07 -11.10 -9.59
C PRO A 76 -7.46 -9.69 -9.59
N LEU A 77 -7.88 -8.84 -8.64
CA LEU A 77 -7.32 -7.49 -8.48
C LEU A 77 -5.84 -7.56 -8.08
N VAL A 78 -5.48 -8.53 -7.23
CA VAL A 78 -4.12 -8.85 -6.83
C VAL A 78 -3.80 -10.26 -7.29
N SER A 79 -2.82 -10.41 -8.17
CA SER A 79 -2.43 -11.72 -8.70
C SER A 79 -1.49 -12.46 -7.74
N ILE A 80 -1.29 -13.76 -8.00
CA ILE A 80 -0.28 -14.53 -7.27
C ILE A 80 1.13 -13.99 -7.55
N ASP A 81 1.40 -13.53 -8.78
CA ASP A 81 2.70 -12.96 -9.16
C ASP A 81 2.97 -11.67 -8.39
N ASP A 82 1.96 -10.84 -8.14
CA ASP A 82 2.09 -9.63 -7.31
C ASP A 82 2.47 -10.00 -5.88
N SER A 83 1.86 -11.07 -5.35
CA SER A 83 2.16 -11.59 -4.01
C SER A 83 3.59 -12.13 -3.92
N ILE A 84 4.06 -12.85 -4.93
CA ILE A 84 5.45 -13.36 -5.02
C ILE A 84 6.44 -12.20 -5.09
N LYS A 85 6.17 -11.20 -5.93
CA LYS A 85 7.01 -10.00 -6.03
C LYS A 85 7.08 -9.23 -4.72
N ASN A 86 5.95 -9.13 -3.99
CA ASN A 86 5.94 -8.52 -2.67
C ASN A 86 6.88 -9.26 -1.70
N MET A 87 6.88 -10.59 -1.70
CA MET A 87 7.79 -11.39 -0.87
C MET A 87 9.26 -11.19 -1.29
N ALA A 88 9.56 -11.16 -2.59
CA ALA A 88 10.91 -10.90 -3.08
C ALA A 88 11.48 -9.55 -2.61
N VAL A 89 10.63 -8.52 -2.49
CA VAL A 89 11.02 -7.22 -1.92
C VAL A 89 11.36 -7.36 -0.43
N LEU A 90 10.55 -8.10 0.35
CA LEU A 90 10.82 -8.31 1.77
C LEU A 90 12.13 -9.08 2.01
N ASP A 91 12.41 -10.09 1.19
CA ASP A 91 13.67 -10.85 1.25
C ASP A 91 14.87 -9.93 0.98
N ALA A 92 14.80 -9.12 -0.08
CA ALA A 92 15.85 -8.17 -0.43
C ALA A 92 16.06 -7.10 0.66
N LEU A 93 14.99 -6.59 1.29
CA LEU A 93 15.10 -5.68 2.42
C LEU A 93 15.77 -6.35 3.62
N GLY A 94 15.42 -7.61 3.90
CA GLY A 94 16.06 -8.40 4.96
C GLY A 94 17.56 -8.62 4.71
N GLU A 95 17.94 -8.90 3.46
CA GLU A 95 19.35 -9.03 3.08
C GLU A 95 20.10 -7.70 3.12
N ALA A 96 19.50 -6.61 2.63
CA ALA A 96 20.08 -5.27 2.70
C ALA A 96 20.35 -4.86 4.16
N ALA A 97 19.41 -5.14 5.07
CA ALA A 97 19.57 -4.87 6.49
C ALA A 97 20.72 -5.67 7.14
N ARG A 98 20.91 -6.94 6.74
CA ARG A 98 22.00 -7.79 7.25
C ARG A 98 23.37 -7.38 6.73
N THR A 99 23.44 -6.96 5.47
CA THR A 99 24.71 -6.71 4.76
C THR A 99 25.12 -5.24 4.77
N GLY A 100 24.18 -4.33 5.03
CA GLY A 100 24.39 -2.89 4.86
C GLY A 100 24.56 -2.45 3.40
N CYS A 101 24.22 -3.32 2.43
CA CYS A 101 24.39 -3.07 1.00
C CYS A 101 23.04 -2.96 0.28
N ASN A 102 23.05 -2.33 -0.90
CA ASN A 102 21.88 -2.29 -1.77
C ASN A 102 21.68 -3.65 -2.44
N ILE A 103 20.49 -4.23 -2.29
CA ILE A 103 20.10 -5.50 -2.92
C ILE A 103 19.11 -5.23 -4.04
N MET A 104 19.38 -5.76 -5.22
CA MET A 104 18.47 -5.68 -6.35
C MET A 104 17.33 -6.68 -6.20
N VAL A 105 16.09 -6.21 -6.28
CA VAL A 105 14.91 -7.08 -6.28
C VAL A 105 14.78 -7.74 -7.65
N GLY A 106 14.68 -9.07 -7.68
CA GLY A 106 14.48 -9.84 -8.91
C GLY A 106 15.73 -10.02 -9.79
N GLY A 107 16.93 -9.79 -9.24
CA GLY A 107 18.15 -10.21 -9.91
C GLY A 107 18.35 -11.72 -9.77
N GLU A 108 18.50 -12.43 -10.89
CA GLU A 108 19.10 -13.76 -10.86
C GLU A 108 20.47 -13.67 -10.19
N SER A 109 20.74 -14.58 -9.25
CA SER A 109 22.05 -14.70 -8.61
C SER A 109 23.12 -14.77 -9.70
N ARG A 110 24.02 -13.79 -9.74
CA ARG A 110 25.21 -13.88 -10.58
C ARG A 110 26.11 -14.96 -9.99
N GLU A 111 26.08 -16.16 -10.57
CA GLU A 111 27.19 -17.13 -10.52
C GLU A 111 28.38 -16.62 -11.35
#